data_AF-A0A5K8ABF5-F1
#
_entry.id   AF-A0A5K8ABF5-F1
#
_cell.length_a   1.000
_cell.length_b   1.000
_cell.length_c   1.000
_cell.angle_alpha   90.00
_cell.angle_beta   90.00
_cell.angle_gamma   90.00
#
_symmetry.space_group_name_H-M   'P 1'
#
loop_
_entity.id
_entity.type
_entity.pdbx_description
1 polymer ?
#
loop_
_entity_poly.entity_id
_entity_poly.type
_entity_poly.pdbx_seq_one_letter_code
_entity_poly.pdbx_strand_id
1 'polypeptide(L)'
;MQNEADCCQANPLQKVDQLYAELVSHYDNAKDGEIRAAAKLLIVALEKLQHHGGPDWMCLVNEYIALINDNPRKFDRIIRSQRYPGTSQN
;
A
#
# COMPACT_ATOMS: atom_id res chain seq x y z
N MET A 1 -15.11 20.61 28.47
CA MET A 1 -14.99 20.64 27.00
C MET A 1 -13.90 19.65 26.63
N GLN A 2 -14.27 18.40 26.39
CA GLN A 2 -13.36 17.33 25.94
C GLN A 2 -14.23 16.30 25.24
N ASN A 3 -14.29 16.42 23.91
CA ASN A 3 -14.72 15.41 22.95
C ASN A 3 -14.46 16.03 21.57
N GLU A 4 -13.19 16.32 21.30
CA GLU A 4 -12.74 16.44 19.91
C GLU A 4 -12.50 15.00 19.47
N ALA A 5 -13.32 14.57 18.53
CA ALA A 5 -13.32 13.23 18.01
C ALA A 5 -11.90 12.77 17.71
N ASP A 6 -11.57 11.59 18.22
CA ASP A 6 -10.50 10.74 17.70
C ASP A 6 -10.88 10.41 16.25
N CYS A 7 -10.59 11.33 15.33
CA CYS A 7 -11.10 11.34 13.96
C CYS A 7 -10.40 10.24 13.17
N CYS A 8 -10.80 8.99 13.40
CA CYS A 8 -10.47 7.82 12.61
C CYS A 8 -8.97 7.64 12.41
N GLN A 9 -8.28 7.02 13.37
CA GLN A 9 -6.90 6.57 13.17
C GLN A 9 -6.84 5.67 11.92
N ALA A 10 -6.39 6.25 10.80
CA ALA A 10 -6.25 5.53 9.54
C ALA A 10 -5.36 4.31 9.77
N ASN A 11 -5.79 3.14 9.28
CA ASN A 11 -4.97 1.95 9.37
C ASN A 11 -3.68 2.14 8.53
N PRO A 12 -2.62 1.35 8.79
CA PRO A 12 -1.35 1.54 8.11
C PRO A 12 -1.45 1.58 6.58
N LEU A 13 -2.31 0.76 5.98
CA LEU A 13 -2.48 0.73 4.53
C LEU A 13 -3.20 1.99 4.00
N GLN A 14 -4.20 2.49 4.73
CA GLN A 14 -4.86 3.76 4.41
C GLN A 14 -3.90 4.95 4.49
N LYS A 15 -2.94 4.93 5.42
CA LYS A 15 -1.88 5.95 5.47
C LYS A 15 -0.98 5.91 4.23
N VAL A 16 -0.66 4.71 3.75
CA VAL A 16 0.09 4.52 2.50
C VAL A 16 -0.72 4.99 1.29
N ASP A 17 -2.03 4.71 1.25
CA ASP A 17 -2.93 5.22 0.20
C ASP A 17 -2.99 6.75 0.18
N GLN A 18 -3.05 7.38 1.36
CA GLN A 18 -3.00 8.84 1.48
C GLN A 18 -1.67 9.41 0.97
N LEU A 19 -0.54 8.82 1.38
CA LEU A 19 0.78 9.23 0.88
C LEU A 19 0.88 9.08 -0.64
N TYR A 20 0.33 8.01 -1.21
CA TYR A 20 0.27 7.84 -2.66
C TYR A 20 -0.50 8.99 -3.33
N ALA A 21 -1.69 9.34 -2.81
CA ALA A 21 -2.49 10.45 -3.35
C ALA A 21 -1.74 11.79 -3.27
N GLU A 22 -1.03 12.04 -2.16
CA GLU A 22 -0.19 13.23 -1.99
C GLU A 22 0.95 13.28 -3.01
N LEU A 23 1.63 12.14 -3.26
CA LEU A 23 2.67 12.04 -4.27
C LEU A 23 2.12 12.26 -5.69
N VAL A 24 0.96 11.71 -6.01
CA VAL A 24 0.30 11.93 -7.30
C VAL A 24 -0.05 13.41 -7.48
N SER A 25 -0.58 14.05 -6.44
CA SER A 25 -0.86 15.49 -6.45
C SER A 25 0.40 16.34 -6.64
N HIS A 26 1.55 15.90 -6.14
CA HIS A 26 2.83 16.59 -6.34
C HIS A 26 3.32 16.52 -7.80
N TYR A 27 2.91 15.50 -8.54
CA TYR A 27 3.22 15.35 -9.97
C TYR A 27 2.24 16.09 -10.89
N ASP A 28 1.46 17.06 -10.39
CA ASP A 28 0.45 17.87 -11.10
C ASP A 28 0.70 18.04 -12.61
N ASN A 29 -0.05 17.30 -13.45
CA ASN A 29 0.01 17.26 -14.93
C ASN A 29 1.26 16.64 -15.58
N ALA A 30 2.17 16.02 -14.82
CA ALA A 30 3.25 15.22 -15.40
C ALA A 30 2.69 13.95 -16.05
N LYS A 31 3.16 13.65 -17.27
CA LYS A 31 2.86 12.38 -17.92
C LYS A 31 3.27 11.22 -17.00
N ASP A 32 2.34 10.28 -16.81
CA ASP A 32 2.52 9.07 -16.01
C ASP A 32 2.76 9.34 -14.51
N GLY A 33 2.21 10.44 -13.95
CA GLY A 33 2.36 10.81 -12.53
C GLY A 33 1.98 9.70 -11.54
N GLU A 34 0.89 8.98 -11.81
CA GLU A 34 0.45 7.81 -11.03
C GLU A 34 1.50 6.69 -11.02
N ILE A 35 2.08 6.39 -12.19
CA ILE A 35 3.13 5.36 -12.34
C ILE A 35 4.41 5.82 -11.64
N ARG A 36 4.77 7.10 -11.75
CA ARG A 36 5.95 7.66 -11.07
C ARG A 36 5.81 7.61 -9.55
N ALA A 37 4.66 8.00 -9.01
CA ALA A 37 4.37 7.90 -7.59
C ALA A 37 4.46 6.44 -7.10
N ALA A 38 3.82 5.51 -7.81
CA ALA A 38 3.84 4.09 -7.47
C ALA A 38 5.27 3.52 -7.53
N ALA A 39 6.04 3.86 -8.57
CA ALA A 39 7.43 3.44 -8.70
C ALA A 39 8.32 3.97 -7.56
N LYS A 40 8.11 5.22 -7.12
CA LYS A 40 8.85 5.78 -5.97
C LYS A 40 8.53 5.04 -4.68
N LEU A 41 7.26 4.77 -4.42
CA LEU A 41 6.86 3.96 -3.26
C LEU A 41 7.44 2.56 -3.32
N LEU A 42 7.44 1.92 -4.49
CA LEU A 42 7.99 0.58 -4.68
C LEU A 42 9.51 0.54 -4.41
N ILE A 43 10.27 1.52 -4.92
CA ILE A 43 11.72 1.59 -4.69
C ILE A 43 12.03 1.71 -3.20
N VAL A 44 11.29 2.57 -2.47
CA VAL A 44 11.45 2.70 -1.01
C VAL A 44 11.05 1.41 -0.30
N ALA A 45 9.94 0.77 -0.70
CA ALA A 45 9.51 -0.49 -0.11
C ALA A 45 10.54 -1.60 -0.30
N LEU A 46 11.13 -1.72 -1.51
CA LEU A 46 12.16 -2.71 -1.80
C LEU A 46 13.44 -2.46 -0.99
N GLU A 47 13.88 -1.21 -0.85
CA GLU A 47 15.03 -0.87 0.00
C GLU A 47 14.77 -1.25 1.46
N LYS A 48 13.57 -0.98 2.00
CA LYS A 48 13.20 -1.38 3.36
C LYS A 48 13.08 -2.89 3.53
N LEU A 49 12.53 -3.60 2.55
CA LEU A 49 12.45 -5.07 2.57
C LEU A 49 13.85 -5.70 2.50
N GLN A 50 14.73 -5.18 1.66
CA GLN A 50 16.12 -5.63 1.61
C GLN A 50 16.84 -5.39 2.94
N HIS A 51 16.61 -4.23 3.56
CA HIS A 51 17.28 -3.86 4.80
C HIS A 51 16.75 -4.61 6.04
N HIS A 52 15.44 -4.85 6.11
CA HIS A 52 14.78 -5.40 7.30
C HIS A 52 14.26 -6.84 7.15
N GLY A 53 14.08 -7.34 5.93
CA GLY A 53 13.44 -8.62 5.65
C GLY A 53 14.33 -9.86 5.84
N GLY A 54 15.59 -9.68 6.21
CA GLY A 54 16.53 -10.79 6.41
C GLY A 54 16.87 -11.53 5.10
N PRO A 55 17.41 -12.76 5.16
CA PRO A 55 17.89 -13.49 3.98
C PRO A 55 16.82 -13.77 2.92
N ASP A 56 15.55 -13.89 3.34
CA ASP A 56 14.43 -14.35 2.51
C ASP A 56 13.56 -13.22 1.95
N TRP A 57 13.96 -11.96 2.09
CA TRP A 57 13.18 -10.81 1.63
C TRP A 57 12.78 -10.92 0.14
N MET A 58 13.67 -11.49 -0.68
CA MET A 58 13.43 -11.66 -2.11
C MET A 58 12.38 -12.74 -2.40
N CYS A 59 12.35 -13.81 -1.60
CA CYS A 59 11.32 -14.85 -1.68
C CYS A 59 9.94 -14.25 -1.38
N LEU A 60 9.84 -13.43 -0.32
CA LEU A 60 8.60 -12.74 0.04
C LEU A 60 8.09 -11.82 -1.10
N VAL A 61 8.98 -11.04 -1.72
CA VAL A 61 8.60 -10.19 -2.86
C VAL A 61 8.10 -11.03 -4.04
N ASN A 62 8.80 -12.14 -4.35
CA ASN A 62 8.41 -13.03 -5.43
C ASN A 62 7.06 -13.71 -5.18
N GLU A 63 6.74 -14.07 -3.93
CA GLU A 63 5.42 -14.60 -3.57
C GLU A 63 4.29 -13.61 -3.84
N TYR A 64 4.48 -12.33 -3.52
CA TYR A 64 3.48 -11.31 -3.84
C TYR A 64 3.31 -11.10 -5.35
N ILE A 65 4.40 -11.13 -6.12
CA ILE A 65 4.34 -11.03 -7.59
C ILE A 65 3.62 -12.25 -8.18
N ALA A 66 3.97 -13.45 -7.72
CA ALA A 66 3.31 -14.69 -8.15
C ALA A 66 1.81 -14.64 -7.83
N LEU A 67 1.42 -14.18 -6.64
CA LEU A 67 0.02 -14.03 -6.25
C LEU A 67 -0.76 -13.09 -7.18
N ILE A 68 -0.17 -11.96 -7.60
CA ILE A 68 -0.80 -11.02 -8.53
C ILE A 68 -1.04 -11.67 -9.89
N ASN A 69 -0.05 -12.43 -10.39
CA ASN A 69 -0.13 -13.10 -11.69
C ASN A 69 -1.11 -14.28 -11.68
N ASP A 70 -1.07 -15.11 -10.64
CA ASP A 70 -1.83 -16.36 -10.56
C ASP A 70 -3.27 -16.13 -10.12
N ASN A 71 -3.51 -15.17 -9.22
CA ASN A 71 -4.84 -14.94 -8.64
C ASN A 71 -5.07 -13.47 -8.25
N PRO A 72 -5.31 -12.59 -9.24
CA PRO A 72 -5.51 -11.16 -9.01
C PRO A 72 -6.72 -10.88 -8.10
N ARG A 73 -7.78 -11.70 -8.17
CA ARG A 73 -8.96 -11.58 -7.30
C ARG A 73 -8.64 -11.82 -5.83
N LYS A 74 -7.75 -12.78 -5.55
CA LYS A 74 -7.28 -13.05 -4.17
C LYS A 74 -6.43 -11.90 -3.66
N PHE A 75 -5.57 -11.33 -4.51
CA PHE A 75 -4.80 -10.14 -4.17
C PHE A 75 -5.71 -8.96 -3.82
N ASP A 76 -6.72 -8.66 -4.65
CA ASP A 76 -7.71 -7.62 -4.36
C ASP A 76 -8.42 -7.82 -3.02
N ARG A 77 -8.77 -9.07 -2.70
CA ARG A 77 -9.41 -9.40 -1.41
C ARG A 77 -8.48 -9.12 -0.23
N ILE A 78 -7.20 -9.44 -0.34
CA ILE A 78 -6.20 -9.16 0.71
C ILE A 78 -6.07 -7.66 0.93
N ILE A 79 -5.88 -6.89 -0.16
CA ILE A 79 -5.78 -5.43 -0.08
C ILE A 79 -7.03 -4.82 0.55
N ARG A 80 -8.24 -5.26 0.14
CA ARG A 80 -9.50 -4.78 0.74
C ARG A 80 -9.59 -5.12 2.23
N SER A 81 -9.18 -6.32 2.63
CA SER A 81 -9.23 -6.73 4.04
C SER A 81 -8.29 -5.92 4.92
N GLN A 82 -7.11 -5.53 4.40
CA GLN A 82 -6.16 -4.69 5.12
C GLN A 82 -6.56 -3.21 5.11
N ARG A 83 -7.24 -2.76 4.05
CA ARG A 83 -7.77 -1.40 3.93
C ARG A 83 -9.01 -1.16 4.80
N TYR A 84 -9.79 -2.20 5.10
CA TYR A 84 -11.00 -2.11 5.93
C TYR A 84 -11.12 -3.27 6.93
N PRO A 85 -10.26 -3.34 7.96
CA PRO A 85 -10.36 -4.36 9.00
C PRO A 85 -11.57 -4.07 9.89
N GLY A 86 -12.74 -4.64 9.54
CA GLY A 86 -13.98 -4.46 10.30
C GLY A 86 -15.25 -4.43 9.45
N THR A 87 -15.15 -4.22 8.14
CA THR A 87 -16.28 -4.42 7.23
C THR A 87 -16.34 -5.89 6.80
N SER A 88 -16.74 -6.77 7.71
CA SER A 88 -17.25 -8.08 7.32
C SER A 88 -18.46 -7.84 6.42
N GLN A 89 -18.36 -8.22 5.15
CA GLN A 89 -19.49 -8.20 4.24
C GLN A 89 -20.53 -9.20 4.75
N ASN A 90 -21.67 -8.69 5.23
CA ASN A 90 -22.94 -9.42 5.19
C ASN A 90 -23.42 -9.51 3.74
#